data_AF-A0A9D5MXX9-F1
#
_entry.id   AF-A0A9D5MXX9-F1
#
_cell.length_a   1.000
_cell.length_b   1.000
_cell.length_c   1.000
_cell.angle_alpha   90.00
_cell.angle_beta   90.00
_cell.angle_gamma   90.00
#
_symmetry.space_group_name_H-M   'P 1'
#
loop_
_entity.id
_entity.type
_entity.pdbx_description
1 polymer ?
#
loop_
_entity_poly.entity_id
_entity_poly.type
_entity_poly.pdbx_seq_one_letter_code
_entity_poly.pdbx_strand_id
1 'polypeptide(L)'
;MTQLEIQRVADGPTDLYQSLEEQIMVNIIKHCKDWKQPIASDEWLMRKLAEIGKLNQENIRIIAEATGLNQKAMENMLNEVAGKVLDEVEPALTTVAEQGLAGEAVPITRSKNVKQVMKTMQSQAKDILNVCNSTMLYKAKDAYERLVKEVTTGAKEIENKQNYLDILNDYTTSMVTGVEARQQALRKCIEDFNKKGIPAFVDRRGREWTPEAYVNMCMRSTSNTMAAEIQMARADDYGINLVEVDSHSGARPKCARDQGKIFDRNNASEKYPHWNTSSYGEPDGILGINCRHHIYPFVEGVSIRRHFPTENLKANDKLYKQTQVQRALERDVRKQKRLCMMYDELEDAEGFVMASVGLKEKETKLTDYVDKHENLHRRKDREQVVGFDKEISAKATKANKKHVEKYSRYHYNKSGNIIATDDWKKKERVSIPKKYKPYAVIETIENKKGTQYTNRTIYDENGRMKKQIHSGNHANPKQHPYGSNGEHAHDYEWENGAIVNRITRELNTTERKENSDIL
;
A
#
# COMPACT_ATOMS: atom_id res chain seq x y z
N MET A 1 8.79 -5.20 30.14
CA MET A 1 8.78 -5.46 28.69
C MET A 1 8.72 -4.13 28.00
N THR A 2 9.54 -3.94 26.98
CA THR A 2 9.62 -2.69 26.22
C THR A 2 8.54 -2.62 25.14
N GLN A 3 8.24 -1.41 24.70
CA GLN A 3 7.31 -1.16 23.58
C GLN A 3 7.70 -1.89 22.28
N LEU A 4 9.01 -2.06 22.04
CA LEU A 4 9.52 -2.75 20.86
C LEU A 4 9.25 -4.26 20.94
N GLU A 5 9.35 -4.84 22.13
CA GLU A 5 9.08 -6.26 22.36
C GLU A 5 7.61 -6.57 22.12
N ILE A 6 6.66 -5.83 22.73
CA ILE A 6 5.22 -6.05 22.47
C ILE A 6 4.90 -5.93 20.99
N GLN A 7 5.51 -4.97 20.28
CA GLN A 7 5.29 -4.86 18.84
C GLN A 7 5.78 -6.13 18.12
N ARG A 8 7.00 -6.60 18.41
CA ARG A 8 7.56 -7.80 17.78
C ARG A 8 6.74 -9.05 18.03
N VAL A 9 6.24 -9.25 19.26
CA VAL A 9 5.43 -10.43 19.56
C VAL A 9 4.08 -10.38 18.80
N ALA A 10 3.51 -9.19 18.61
CA ALA A 10 2.28 -9.00 17.84
C ALA A 10 2.46 -9.05 16.31
N ASP A 11 3.68 -8.92 15.80
CA ASP A 11 3.96 -8.95 14.36
C ASP A 11 3.64 -10.35 13.78
N GLY A 12 3.87 -11.44 14.54
CA GLY A 12 3.59 -12.82 14.09
C GLY A 12 2.19 -13.06 13.50
N PRO A 13 1.09 -12.93 14.28
CA PRO A 13 -0.26 -13.07 13.74
C PRO A 13 -0.60 -11.97 12.73
N THR A 14 -0.05 -10.77 12.88
CA THR A 14 -0.30 -9.64 11.98
C THR A 14 0.20 -9.90 10.56
N ASP A 15 1.42 -10.39 10.43
CA ASP A 15 2.09 -10.66 9.15
C ASP A 15 1.40 -11.80 8.40
N LEU A 16 0.93 -12.81 9.13
CA LEU A 16 0.15 -13.90 8.55
C LEU A 16 -1.19 -13.44 7.96
N TYR A 17 -1.87 -12.46 8.57
CA TYR A 17 -3.09 -11.88 8.01
C TYR A 17 -2.85 -10.93 6.83
N GLN A 18 -1.72 -10.21 6.81
CA GLN A 18 -1.32 -9.44 5.64
C GLN A 18 -1.02 -10.37 4.47
N SER A 19 -0.27 -11.44 4.72
CA SER A 19 -0.03 -12.53 3.76
C SER A 19 -1.32 -13.14 3.23
N LEU A 20 -2.29 -13.39 4.12
CA LEU A 20 -3.60 -13.92 3.74
C LEU A 20 -4.35 -12.98 2.79
N GLU A 21 -4.34 -11.66 3.06
CA GLU A 21 -4.92 -10.66 2.15
C GLU A 21 -4.29 -10.76 0.77
N GLU A 22 -2.96 -10.74 0.72
CA GLU A 22 -2.17 -10.74 -0.51
C GLU A 22 -2.40 -12.02 -1.32
N GLN A 23 -2.43 -13.19 -0.67
CA GLN A 23 -2.72 -14.46 -1.32
C GLN A 23 -4.12 -14.50 -1.94
N ILE A 24 -5.15 -14.04 -1.21
CA ILE A 24 -6.52 -13.97 -1.73
C ILE A 24 -6.60 -13.00 -2.91
N MET A 25 -5.95 -11.85 -2.82
CA MET A 25 -5.93 -10.87 -3.89
C MET A 25 -5.23 -11.41 -5.14
N VAL A 26 -4.07 -12.05 -5.00
CA VAL A 26 -3.37 -12.71 -6.11
C VAL A 26 -4.24 -13.84 -6.71
N ASN A 27 -4.95 -14.60 -5.88
CA ASN A 27 -5.87 -15.64 -6.36
C ASN A 27 -7.01 -15.05 -7.21
N ILE A 28 -7.61 -13.95 -6.77
CA ILE A 28 -8.60 -13.18 -7.55
C ILE A 28 -8.02 -12.72 -8.89
N ILE A 29 -6.79 -12.23 -8.91
CA ILE A 29 -6.14 -11.76 -10.14
C ILE A 29 -5.81 -12.92 -11.09
N LYS A 30 -5.45 -14.10 -10.58
CA LYS A 30 -5.23 -15.31 -11.39
C LYS A 30 -6.44 -15.67 -12.24
N HIS A 31 -7.64 -15.54 -11.68
CA HIS A 31 -8.90 -15.77 -12.42
C HIS A 31 -9.16 -14.75 -13.54
N CYS A 32 -8.49 -13.60 -13.52
CA CYS A 32 -8.60 -12.55 -14.54
C CYS A 32 -7.56 -12.67 -15.66
N LYS A 33 -6.63 -13.64 -15.61
CA LYS A 33 -5.53 -13.81 -16.60
C LYS A 33 -6.01 -14.01 -18.03
N ASP A 34 -7.21 -14.54 -18.21
CA ASP A 34 -7.80 -14.81 -19.52
C ASP A 34 -8.41 -13.58 -20.20
N TRP A 35 -8.14 -12.38 -19.69
CA TRP A 35 -8.63 -11.11 -20.25
C TRP A 35 -8.31 -10.93 -21.75
N LYS A 36 -7.25 -11.56 -22.25
CA LYS A 36 -6.82 -11.53 -23.67
C LYS A 36 -7.73 -12.32 -24.61
N GLN A 37 -8.68 -13.11 -24.09
CA GLN A 37 -9.55 -13.93 -24.93
C GLN A 37 -10.35 -13.06 -25.92
N PRO A 38 -10.37 -13.42 -27.22
CA PRO A 38 -11.09 -12.68 -28.26
C PRO A 38 -12.59 -12.98 -28.24
N ILE A 39 -13.22 -12.78 -27.09
CA ILE A 39 -14.67 -12.94 -26.85
C ILE A 39 -15.29 -11.60 -26.47
N ALA A 40 -16.61 -11.49 -26.58
CA ALA A 40 -17.33 -10.30 -26.12
C ALA A 40 -17.16 -10.09 -24.60
N SER A 41 -17.14 -8.84 -24.15
CA SER A 41 -16.95 -8.52 -22.73
C SER A 41 -18.08 -9.06 -21.84
N ASP A 42 -19.31 -9.16 -22.36
CA ASP A 42 -20.43 -9.82 -21.66
C ASP A 42 -20.26 -11.34 -21.53
N GLU A 43 -19.74 -11.99 -22.58
CA GLU A 43 -19.44 -13.43 -22.52
C GLU A 43 -18.32 -13.70 -21.51
N TRP A 44 -17.29 -12.84 -21.50
CA TRP A 44 -16.23 -12.90 -20.51
C TRP A 44 -16.78 -12.76 -19.09
N LEU A 45 -17.67 -11.78 -18.84
CA LEU A 45 -18.33 -11.61 -17.54
C LEU A 45 -19.09 -12.88 -17.12
N MET A 46 -19.88 -13.47 -18.01
CA MET A 46 -20.63 -14.69 -17.70
C MET A 46 -19.71 -15.85 -17.31
N ARG A 47 -18.60 -16.04 -18.03
CA ARG A 47 -17.58 -17.05 -17.69
C ARG A 47 -16.96 -16.79 -16.32
N LYS A 48 -16.58 -15.54 -16.04
CA LYS A 48 -16.02 -15.15 -14.73
C LYS A 48 -16.99 -15.35 -13.58
N LEU A 49 -18.28 -15.06 -13.77
CA LEU A 49 -19.32 -15.29 -12.76
C LEU A 49 -19.56 -16.79 -12.51
N ALA A 50 -19.47 -17.63 -13.54
CA ALA A 50 -19.57 -19.09 -13.40
C ALA A 50 -18.40 -19.69 -12.59
N GLU A 51 -17.23 -19.02 -12.57
CA GLU A 51 -16.05 -19.45 -11.80
C GLU A 51 -16.11 -19.10 -10.30
N ILE A 52 -17.10 -18.32 -9.84
CA ILE A 52 -17.19 -17.88 -8.44
C ILE A 52 -17.15 -19.05 -7.45
N GLY A 53 -17.82 -20.16 -7.77
CA GLY A 53 -17.83 -21.35 -6.93
C GLY A 53 -16.43 -21.93 -6.73
N LYS A 54 -15.63 -22.00 -7.81
CA LYS A 54 -14.25 -22.46 -7.78
C LYS A 54 -13.36 -21.51 -6.99
N LEU A 55 -13.42 -20.21 -7.28
CA LEU A 55 -12.68 -19.17 -6.55
C LEU A 55 -12.97 -19.24 -5.04
N ASN A 56 -14.24 -19.40 -4.67
CA ASN A 56 -14.63 -19.47 -3.27
C ASN A 56 -14.05 -20.71 -2.58
N GLN A 57 -14.01 -21.87 -3.26
CA GLN A 57 -13.38 -23.08 -2.72
C GLN A 57 -11.86 -22.90 -2.53
N GLU A 58 -11.18 -22.22 -3.46
CA GLU A 58 -9.76 -21.91 -3.33
C GLU A 58 -9.49 -20.95 -2.17
N ASN A 59 -10.28 -19.88 -2.04
CA ASN A 59 -10.16 -18.93 -0.93
C ASN A 59 -10.45 -19.59 0.43
N ILE A 60 -11.39 -20.54 0.50
CA ILE A 60 -11.63 -21.34 1.73
C ILE A 60 -10.36 -22.10 2.12
N ARG A 61 -9.65 -22.72 1.17
CA ARG A 61 -8.41 -23.46 1.46
C ARG A 61 -7.31 -22.52 1.96
N ILE A 62 -7.11 -21.38 1.29
CA ILE A 62 -6.13 -20.37 1.68
C ILE A 62 -6.40 -19.87 3.11
N ILE A 63 -7.67 -19.56 3.43
CA ILE A 63 -8.06 -19.10 4.78
C ILE A 63 -7.91 -20.22 5.81
N ALA A 64 -8.29 -21.46 5.48
CA ALA A 64 -8.19 -22.59 6.41
C ALA A 64 -6.73 -22.89 6.80
N GLU A 65 -5.82 -22.87 5.83
CA GLU A 65 -4.38 -23.05 6.07
C GLU A 65 -3.82 -21.92 6.96
N ALA A 66 -4.16 -20.67 6.64
CA ALA A 66 -3.77 -19.52 7.45
C ALA A 66 -4.36 -19.57 8.88
N THR A 67 -5.58 -20.06 9.06
CA THR A 67 -6.27 -20.11 10.36
C THR A 67 -5.49 -20.91 11.40
N GLY A 68 -4.97 -22.09 11.03
CA GLY A 68 -4.20 -22.92 11.96
C GLY A 68 -2.90 -22.26 12.41
N LEU A 69 -2.18 -21.64 11.47
CA LEU A 69 -0.94 -20.89 11.75
C LEU A 69 -1.23 -19.67 12.62
N ASN A 70 -2.31 -18.95 12.31
CA ASN A 70 -2.75 -17.76 13.04
C ASN A 70 -3.11 -18.05 14.49
N GLN A 71 -3.84 -19.14 14.76
CA GLN A 71 -4.19 -19.53 16.13
C GLN A 71 -2.93 -19.86 16.94
N LYS A 72 -2.01 -20.65 16.38
CA LYS A 72 -0.74 -20.98 17.04
C LYS A 72 0.13 -19.75 17.28
N ALA A 73 0.22 -18.85 16.31
CA ALA A 73 0.98 -17.60 16.43
C ALA A 73 0.38 -16.69 17.52
N MET A 74 -0.95 -16.60 17.60
CA MET A 74 -1.66 -15.86 18.64
C MET A 74 -1.43 -16.46 20.03
N GLU A 75 -1.52 -17.78 20.19
CA GLU A 75 -1.27 -18.46 21.47
C GLU A 75 0.17 -18.26 21.94
N ASN A 76 1.14 -18.43 21.03
CA ASN A 76 2.55 -18.17 21.31
C ASN A 76 2.77 -16.71 21.72
N MET A 77 2.13 -15.77 21.02
CA MET A 77 2.22 -14.34 21.34
C MET A 77 1.76 -14.06 22.76
N LEU A 78 0.58 -14.55 23.15
CA LEU A 78 0.05 -14.33 24.49
C LEU A 78 0.92 -15.00 25.57
N ASN A 79 1.36 -16.24 25.33
CA ASN A 79 2.22 -16.95 26.29
C ASN A 79 3.58 -16.27 26.47
N GLU A 80 4.18 -15.76 25.39
CA GLU A 80 5.45 -15.02 25.45
C GLU A 80 5.27 -13.69 26.21
N VAL A 81 4.17 -12.97 25.96
CA VAL A 81 3.85 -11.75 26.70
C VAL A 81 3.72 -12.06 28.19
N ALA A 82 2.96 -13.11 28.54
CA ALA A 82 2.77 -13.51 29.92
C ALA A 82 4.09 -13.84 30.62
N GLY A 83 4.91 -14.69 30.00
CA GLY A 83 6.20 -15.12 30.54
C GLY A 83 7.12 -13.93 30.79
N LYS A 84 7.28 -13.05 29.80
CA LYS A 84 8.14 -11.86 29.94
C LYS A 84 7.69 -10.89 31.03
N VAL A 85 6.39 -10.67 31.18
CA VAL A 85 5.88 -9.80 32.24
C VAL A 85 6.14 -10.43 33.61
N LEU A 86 5.85 -11.72 33.77
CA LEU A 86 6.07 -12.43 35.03
C LEU A 86 7.56 -12.45 35.39
N ASP A 87 8.44 -12.78 34.45
CA ASP A 87 9.89 -12.80 34.68
C ASP A 87 10.44 -11.43 35.13
N GLU A 88 9.82 -10.33 34.71
CA GLU A 88 10.20 -8.97 35.08
C GLU A 88 9.72 -8.58 36.48
N VAL A 89 8.47 -8.91 36.84
CA VAL A 89 7.86 -8.41 38.09
C VAL A 89 8.05 -9.33 39.28
N GLU A 90 8.09 -10.65 39.06
CA GLU A 90 8.05 -11.66 40.14
C GLU A 90 9.23 -11.62 41.10
N PRO A 91 10.49 -11.43 40.65
CA PRO A 91 11.62 -11.37 41.57
C PRO A 91 11.47 -10.22 42.57
N ALA A 92 11.09 -9.03 42.09
CA ALA A 92 10.89 -7.86 42.93
C ALA A 92 9.72 -8.04 43.89
N LEU A 93 8.57 -8.50 43.39
CA LEU A 93 7.38 -8.71 44.22
C LEU A 93 7.61 -9.73 45.34
N THR A 94 8.32 -10.82 45.04
CA THR A 94 8.67 -11.84 46.04
C THR A 94 9.58 -11.26 47.12
N THR A 95 10.62 -10.51 46.75
CA THR A 95 11.51 -9.86 47.73
C THR A 95 10.76 -8.89 48.64
N VAL A 96 9.85 -8.08 48.09
CA VAL A 96 9.06 -7.13 48.90
C VAL A 96 8.11 -7.86 49.85
N ALA A 97 7.51 -8.98 49.41
CA ALA A 97 6.67 -9.82 50.26
C ALA A 97 7.46 -10.48 51.40
N GLU A 98 8.64 -11.02 51.11
CA GLU A 98 9.54 -11.61 52.12
C GLU A 98 10.00 -10.59 53.19
N GLN A 99 10.11 -9.31 52.80
CA GLN A 99 10.43 -8.21 53.71
C GLN A 99 9.21 -7.71 54.51
N GLY A 100 8.01 -8.26 54.29
CA GLY A 100 6.77 -7.83 54.94
C GLY A 100 6.28 -6.45 54.46
N LEU A 101 6.76 -5.98 53.30
CA LEU A 101 6.42 -4.68 52.71
C LEU A 101 5.28 -4.81 51.67
N ALA A 102 4.83 -6.02 51.40
CA ALA A 102 3.67 -6.37 50.58
C ALA A 102 2.91 -7.56 51.21
N GLY A 103 1.78 -7.95 50.62
CA GLY A 103 1.04 -9.15 50.99
C GLY A 103 1.84 -10.44 50.80
N GLU A 104 1.33 -11.56 51.32
CA GLU A 104 2.00 -12.86 51.26
C GLU A 104 2.33 -13.29 49.83
N ALA A 105 3.49 -13.93 49.66
CA ALA A 105 3.92 -14.41 48.35
C ALA A 105 2.97 -15.49 47.80
N VAL A 106 2.29 -15.17 46.71
CA VAL A 106 1.44 -16.11 45.98
C VAL A 106 2.22 -16.70 44.80
N PRO A 107 2.55 -18.01 44.77
CA PRO A 107 3.23 -18.60 43.63
C PRO A 107 2.44 -18.42 42.33
N ILE A 108 3.12 -18.11 41.22
CA ILE A 108 2.50 -17.90 39.89
C ILE A 108 1.55 -19.05 39.53
N THR A 109 1.98 -20.30 39.76
CA THR A 109 1.20 -21.51 39.46
C THR A 109 -0.12 -21.60 40.23
N ARG A 110 -0.25 -20.85 41.33
CA ARG A 110 -1.44 -20.78 42.19
C ARG A 110 -2.25 -19.50 41.98
N SER A 111 -1.75 -18.49 41.26
CA SER A 111 -2.52 -17.28 40.97
C SER A 111 -3.76 -17.60 40.12
N LYS A 112 -4.94 -17.45 40.73
CA LYS A 112 -6.22 -17.59 40.02
C LYS A 112 -6.44 -16.40 39.08
N ASN A 113 -5.97 -15.22 39.48
CA ASN A 113 -6.12 -13.98 38.72
C ASN A 113 -5.36 -14.08 37.38
N VAL A 114 -4.08 -14.49 37.38
CA VAL A 114 -3.30 -14.67 36.14
C VAL A 114 -3.94 -15.72 35.23
N LYS A 115 -4.37 -16.87 35.76
CA LYS A 115 -5.05 -17.90 34.96
C LYS A 115 -6.32 -17.40 34.29
N GLN A 116 -7.10 -16.57 35.00
CA GLN A 116 -8.32 -15.98 34.45
C GLN A 116 -8.01 -14.96 33.35
N VAL A 117 -6.98 -14.12 33.52
CA VAL A 117 -6.50 -13.17 32.50
C VAL A 117 -6.07 -13.93 31.24
N MET A 118 -5.21 -14.95 31.37
CA MET A 118 -4.76 -15.79 30.25
C MET A 118 -5.93 -16.35 29.45
N LYS A 119 -6.89 -17.00 30.13
CA LYS A 119 -8.05 -17.62 29.50
C LYS A 119 -8.93 -16.60 28.77
N THR A 120 -9.18 -15.46 29.39
CA THR A 120 -10.03 -14.39 28.83
C THR A 120 -9.38 -13.79 27.59
N MET A 121 -8.09 -13.45 27.65
CA MET A 121 -7.36 -12.86 26.53
C MET A 121 -7.23 -13.81 25.35
N GLN A 122 -6.96 -15.10 25.62
CA GLN A 122 -6.91 -16.15 24.58
C GLN A 122 -8.26 -16.31 23.87
N SER A 123 -9.37 -16.36 24.63
CA SER A 123 -10.71 -16.47 24.05
C SER A 123 -11.04 -15.26 23.18
N GLN A 124 -10.81 -14.06 23.69
CA GLN A 124 -11.09 -12.81 22.97
C GLN A 124 -10.27 -12.71 21.68
N ALA A 125 -8.97 -13.03 21.74
CA ALA A 125 -8.11 -13.02 20.56
C ALA A 125 -8.58 -14.04 19.51
N LYS A 126 -8.95 -15.26 19.93
CA LYS A 126 -9.50 -16.28 19.04
C LYS A 126 -10.77 -15.83 18.34
N ASP A 127 -11.69 -15.21 19.07
CA ASP A 127 -12.95 -14.70 18.50
C ASP A 127 -12.71 -13.61 17.44
N ILE A 128 -11.76 -12.70 17.71
CA ILE A 128 -11.35 -11.67 16.74
C ILE A 128 -10.86 -12.32 15.44
N LEU A 129 -10.00 -13.33 15.53
CA LEU A 129 -9.44 -14.00 14.35
C LEU A 129 -10.51 -14.77 13.56
N ASN A 130 -11.46 -15.41 14.24
CA ASN A 130 -12.59 -16.09 13.59
C ASN A 130 -13.49 -15.11 12.82
N VAL A 131 -13.78 -13.94 13.39
CA VAL A 131 -14.51 -12.86 12.71
C VAL A 131 -13.74 -12.38 11.48
N CYS A 132 -12.42 -12.25 11.59
CA CYS A 132 -11.59 -11.87 10.44
C CYS A 132 -11.67 -12.90 9.31
N ASN A 133 -11.53 -14.18 9.62
CA ASN A 133 -11.54 -15.27 8.62
C ASN A 133 -12.87 -15.33 7.87
N SER A 134 -13.99 -15.31 8.61
CA SER A 134 -15.32 -15.31 8.01
C SER A 134 -15.56 -14.05 7.18
N THR A 135 -15.09 -12.89 7.66
CA THR A 135 -15.25 -11.62 6.94
C THR A 135 -14.47 -11.57 5.64
N MET A 136 -13.20 -11.95 5.67
CA MET A 136 -12.36 -11.98 4.48
C MET A 136 -12.93 -12.91 3.41
N LEU A 137 -13.51 -14.06 3.80
CA LEU A 137 -14.09 -15.00 2.85
C LEU A 137 -15.22 -14.38 2.00
N TYR A 138 -16.23 -13.78 2.65
CA TYR A 138 -17.34 -13.19 1.90
C TYR A 138 -16.91 -11.91 1.17
N LYS A 139 -16.03 -11.09 1.78
CA LYS A 139 -15.50 -9.88 1.12
C LYS A 139 -14.62 -10.20 -0.09
N ALA A 140 -13.91 -11.33 -0.10
CA ALA A 140 -13.16 -11.79 -1.26
C ALA A 140 -14.09 -12.08 -2.44
N LYS A 141 -15.21 -12.77 -2.18
CA LYS A 141 -16.24 -13.03 -3.19
C LYS A 141 -16.83 -11.72 -3.74
N ASP A 142 -17.25 -10.82 -2.85
CA ASP A 142 -17.81 -9.51 -3.24
C ASP A 142 -16.82 -8.69 -4.07
N ALA A 143 -15.54 -8.69 -3.68
CA ALA A 143 -14.50 -7.96 -4.36
C ALA A 143 -14.22 -8.51 -5.77
N TYR A 144 -14.23 -9.84 -5.95
CA TYR A 144 -14.13 -10.47 -7.26
C TYR A 144 -15.31 -10.13 -8.16
N GLU A 145 -16.54 -10.31 -7.68
CA GLU A 145 -17.74 -9.98 -8.44
C GLU A 145 -17.75 -8.52 -8.89
N ARG A 146 -17.38 -7.62 -7.97
CA ARG A 146 -17.29 -6.19 -8.27
C ARG A 146 -16.21 -5.91 -9.31
N LEU A 147 -15.02 -6.50 -9.17
CA LEU A 147 -13.91 -6.34 -10.12
C LEU A 147 -14.34 -6.72 -11.54
N VAL A 148 -14.90 -7.93 -11.74
CA VAL A 148 -15.25 -8.39 -13.10
C VAL A 148 -16.39 -7.59 -13.72
N LYS A 149 -17.34 -7.09 -12.90
CA LYS A 149 -18.41 -6.19 -13.33
C LYS A 149 -17.88 -4.80 -13.72
N GLU A 150 -16.98 -4.22 -12.91
CA GLU A 150 -16.35 -2.92 -13.17
C GLU A 150 -15.48 -2.99 -14.45
N VAL A 151 -14.73 -4.07 -14.65
CA VAL A 151 -13.93 -4.29 -15.87
C VAL A 151 -14.81 -4.33 -17.11
N THR A 152 -15.89 -5.10 -17.07
CA THR A 152 -16.83 -5.23 -18.20
C THR A 152 -17.52 -3.91 -18.51
N THR A 153 -17.97 -3.19 -17.49
CA THR A 153 -18.60 -1.87 -17.64
C THR A 153 -17.62 -0.86 -18.23
N GLY A 154 -16.40 -0.81 -17.69
CA GLY A 154 -15.35 0.08 -18.20
C GLY A 154 -14.96 -0.23 -19.65
N ALA A 155 -14.90 -1.51 -20.04
CA ALA A 155 -14.64 -1.91 -21.42
C ALA A 155 -15.73 -1.40 -22.37
N LYS A 156 -17.01 -1.61 -22.01
CA LYS A 156 -18.16 -1.10 -22.78
C LYS A 156 -18.17 0.41 -22.90
N GLU A 157 -17.82 1.13 -21.84
CA GLU A 157 -17.74 2.60 -21.90
C GLU A 157 -16.66 3.08 -22.88
N ILE A 158 -15.52 2.39 -22.93
CA ILE A 158 -14.43 2.70 -23.87
C ILE A 158 -14.88 2.43 -25.30
N GLU A 159 -15.50 1.27 -25.55
CA GLU A 159 -16.06 0.90 -26.86
C GLU A 159 -17.15 1.90 -27.31
N ASN A 160 -18.10 2.25 -26.42
CA ASN A 160 -19.22 3.13 -26.74
C ASN A 160 -18.82 4.59 -26.96
N LYS A 161 -17.92 5.14 -26.13
CA LYS A 161 -17.39 6.51 -26.34
C LYS A 161 -16.72 6.63 -27.69
N GLN A 162 -16.07 5.55 -28.13
CA GLN A 162 -15.40 5.51 -29.41
C GLN A 162 -16.42 5.49 -30.56
N ASN A 163 -17.41 4.60 -30.50
CA ASN A 163 -18.51 4.58 -31.47
C ASN A 163 -19.22 5.94 -31.58
N TYR A 164 -19.43 6.62 -30.45
CA TYR A 164 -20.02 7.97 -30.42
C TYR A 164 -19.14 9.02 -31.10
N LEU A 165 -17.82 8.99 -30.88
CA LEU A 165 -16.88 9.88 -31.56
C LEU A 165 -16.79 9.57 -33.06
N ASP A 166 -16.88 8.29 -33.45
CA ASP A 166 -16.89 7.84 -34.85
C ASP A 166 -18.12 8.39 -35.61
N ILE A 167 -19.29 8.46 -34.97
CA ILE A 167 -20.52 9.04 -35.55
C ILE A 167 -20.42 10.55 -35.76
N LEU A 168 -19.66 11.27 -34.92
CA LEU A 168 -19.58 12.73 -34.95
C LEU A 168 -18.50 13.30 -35.87
N ASN A 169 -17.50 12.51 -36.30
CA ASN A 169 -16.37 12.96 -37.12
C ASN A 169 -16.16 12.05 -38.35
N ASP A 170 -16.65 12.48 -39.52
CA ASP A 170 -16.66 11.68 -40.75
C ASP A 170 -15.27 11.42 -41.41
N TYR A 171 -14.13 11.66 -40.74
CA TYR A 171 -12.81 11.28 -41.29
C TYR A 171 -11.69 10.86 -40.30
N THR A 172 -11.86 10.89 -38.98
CA THR A 172 -10.70 10.70 -38.06
C THR A 172 -11.04 10.13 -36.69
N THR A 173 -11.57 8.91 -36.59
CA THR A 173 -11.77 8.27 -35.28
C THR A 173 -11.58 6.73 -35.39
N SER A 174 -11.02 6.06 -34.36
CA SER A 174 -10.38 4.71 -34.41
C SER A 174 -11.23 3.68 -33.69
N MET A 175 -11.53 2.52 -34.27
CA MET A 175 -12.22 1.46 -33.52
C MET A 175 -11.26 0.83 -32.49
N VAL A 176 -11.60 0.87 -31.20
CA VAL A 176 -10.88 0.12 -30.16
C VAL A 176 -11.40 -1.30 -30.17
N THR A 177 -10.51 -2.31 -30.21
CA THR A 177 -10.96 -3.70 -30.14
C THR A 177 -11.47 -4.03 -28.73
N GLY A 178 -12.46 -4.91 -28.60
CA GLY A 178 -13.02 -5.25 -27.27
C GLY A 178 -11.99 -5.84 -26.30
N VAL A 179 -10.92 -6.46 -26.81
CA VAL A 179 -9.80 -6.96 -25.98
C VAL A 179 -8.95 -5.81 -25.43
N GLU A 180 -8.63 -4.80 -26.25
CA GLU A 180 -7.88 -3.61 -25.81
C GLU A 180 -8.68 -2.77 -24.82
N ALA A 181 -9.98 -2.60 -25.04
CA ALA A 181 -10.88 -1.92 -24.11
C ALA A 181 -10.90 -2.64 -22.74
N ARG A 182 -11.00 -3.98 -22.76
CA ARG A 182 -10.94 -4.80 -21.54
C ARG A 182 -9.60 -4.68 -20.83
N GLN A 183 -8.48 -4.70 -21.56
CA GLN A 183 -7.15 -4.53 -20.97
C GLN A 183 -7.03 -3.19 -20.23
N GLN A 184 -7.46 -2.10 -20.86
CA GLN A 184 -7.42 -0.76 -20.26
C GLN A 184 -8.33 -0.66 -19.04
N ALA A 185 -9.54 -1.22 -19.12
CA ALA A 185 -10.47 -1.28 -18.00
C ALA A 185 -9.90 -2.12 -16.84
N LEU A 186 -9.29 -3.27 -17.13
CA LEU A 186 -8.67 -4.16 -16.14
C LEU A 186 -7.56 -3.45 -15.37
N ARG A 187 -6.65 -2.74 -16.06
CA ARG A 187 -5.59 -1.97 -15.40
C ARG A 187 -6.15 -0.97 -14.39
N LYS A 188 -7.16 -0.19 -14.79
CA LYS A 188 -7.82 0.79 -13.92
C LYS A 188 -8.51 0.12 -12.73
N CYS A 189 -9.25 -0.95 -12.97
CA CYS A 189 -9.99 -1.64 -11.90
C CYS A 189 -9.06 -2.34 -10.91
N ILE A 190 -7.89 -2.82 -11.34
CA ILE A 190 -6.88 -3.41 -10.45
C ILE A 190 -6.28 -2.38 -9.50
N GLU A 191 -6.04 -1.14 -9.96
CA GLU A 191 -5.60 -0.08 -9.05
C GLU A 191 -6.62 0.18 -7.95
N ASP A 192 -7.91 0.24 -8.30
CA ASP A 192 -8.98 0.49 -7.34
C ASP A 192 -9.25 -0.72 -6.43
N PHE A 193 -9.14 -1.94 -6.98
CA PHE A 193 -9.12 -3.19 -6.21
C PHE A 193 -7.97 -3.21 -5.21
N ASN A 194 -6.76 -2.84 -5.63
CA ASN A 194 -5.58 -2.76 -4.78
C ASN A 194 -5.72 -1.68 -3.70
N LYS A 195 -6.31 -0.51 -4.02
CA LYS A 195 -6.54 0.57 -3.05
C LYS A 195 -7.48 0.12 -1.93
N LYS A 196 -8.54 -0.62 -2.27
CA LYS A 196 -9.57 -1.11 -1.35
C LYS A 196 -9.09 -2.31 -0.52
N GLY A 197 -8.36 -3.26 -1.12
CA GLY A 197 -7.95 -4.48 -0.42
C GLY A 197 -9.10 -5.47 -0.20
N ILE A 198 -8.85 -6.49 0.62
CA ILE A 198 -9.89 -7.42 1.10
C ILE A 198 -10.09 -7.15 2.60
N PRO A 199 -11.20 -6.51 3.01
CA PRO A 199 -11.45 -6.19 4.41
C PRO A 199 -11.50 -7.44 5.31
N ALA A 200 -10.91 -7.32 6.51
CA ALA A 200 -11.03 -8.30 7.59
C ALA A 200 -12.16 -7.98 8.58
N PHE A 201 -12.66 -6.75 8.58
CA PHE A 201 -13.69 -6.35 9.52
C PHE A 201 -14.55 -5.23 8.94
N VAL A 202 -15.82 -5.24 9.29
CA VAL A 202 -16.77 -4.17 8.98
C VAL A 202 -17.36 -3.69 10.30
N ASP A 203 -17.19 -2.41 10.59
CA ASP A 203 -17.70 -1.86 11.83
C ASP A 203 -19.19 -1.53 11.76
N ARG A 204 -19.78 -1.16 12.91
CA ARG A 204 -21.20 -0.81 13.02
C ARG A 204 -21.62 0.36 12.12
N ARG A 205 -20.68 1.22 11.69
CA ARG A 205 -20.92 2.35 10.78
C ARG A 205 -20.72 1.95 9.31
N GLY A 206 -20.47 0.67 9.03
CA GLY A 206 -20.21 0.15 7.69
C GLY A 206 -18.82 0.45 7.16
N ARG A 207 -17.88 0.92 8.00
CA ARG A 207 -16.50 1.15 7.55
C ARG A 207 -15.78 -0.18 7.42
N GLU A 208 -15.14 -0.38 6.29
CA GLU A 208 -14.34 -1.56 6.01
C GLU A 208 -12.90 -1.35 6.48
N TRP A 209 -12.37 -2.32 7.20
CA TRP A 209 -11.02 -2.31 7.75
C TRP A 209 -10.18 -3.40 7.12
N THR A 210 -8.99 -3.04 6.63
CA THR A 210 -8.04 -4.02 6.09
C THR A 210 -7.51 -4.94 7.21
N PRO A 211 -7.04 -6.15 6.88
CA PRO A 211 -6.44 -7.06 7.84
C PRO A 211 -5.23 -6.41 8.53
N GLU A 212 -4.39 -5.71 7.74
CA GLU A 212 -3.27 -4.92 8.27
C GLU A 212 -3.72 -3.91 9.34
N ALA A 213 -4.83 -3.21 9.14
CA ALA A 213 -5.28 -2.18 10.07
C ALA A 213 -5.95 -2.79 11.31
N TYR A 214 -6.86 -3.76 11.10
CA TYR A 214 -7.69 -4.31 12.18
C TYR A 214 -6.97 -5.34 13.02
N VAL A 215 -6.35 -6.35 12.39
CA VAL A 215 -5.68 -7.43 13.12
C VAL A 215 -4.47 -6.89 13.88
N ASN A 216 -3.65 -6.04 13.26
CA ASN A 216 -2.51 -5.40 13.93
C ASN A 216 -2.96 -4.59 15.15
N MET A 217 -4.02 -3.79 14.99
CA MET A 217 -4.60 -3.02 16.09
C MET A 217 -5.09 -3.93 17.23
N CYS A 218 -5.86 -4.96 16.90
CA CYS A 218 -6.39 -5.91 17.86
C CYS A 218 -5.27 -6.67 18.58
N MET A 219 -4.36 -7.34 17.85
CA MET A 219 -3.30 -8.16 18.44
C MET A 219 -2.37 -7.33 19.32
N ARG A 220 -1.98 -6.11 18.89
CA ARG A 220 -1.17 -5.22 19.73
C ARG A 220 -1.90 -4.76 20.98
N SER A 221 -3.18 -4.42 20.84
CA SER A 221 -3.99 -3.97 21.99
C SER A 221 -4.22 -5.12 22.96
N THR A 222 -4.48 -6.34 22.47
CA THR A 222 -4.59 -7.55 23.30
C THR A 222 -3.28 -7.84 24.01
N SER A 223 -2.13 -7.79 23.34
CA SER A 223 -0.82 -7.99 23.99
C SER A 223 -0.53 -6.94 25.06
N ASN A 224 -0.82 -5.66 24.78
CA ASN A 224 -0.62 -4.59 25.76
C ASN A 224 -1.58 -4.72 26.96
N THR A 225 -2.85 -5.04 26.68
CA THR A 225 -3.86 -5.26 27.71
C THR A 225 -3.47 -6.44 28.57
N MET A 226 -3.10 -7.57 27.97
CA MET A 226 -2.63 -8.74 28.68
C MET A 226 -1.46 -8.44 29.61
N ALA A 227 -0.46 -7.69 29.13
CA ALA A 227 0.66 -7.29 29.97
C ALA A 227 0.22 -6.45 31.18
N ALA A 228 -0.67 -5.48 30.96
CA ALA A 228 -1.19 -4.64 32.03
C ALA A 228 -2.07 -5.43 33.03
N GLU A 229 -2.96 -6.28 32.54
CA GLU A 229 -3.86 -7.11 33.35
C GLU A 229 -3.08 -8.14 34.19
N ILE A 230 -1.99 -8.72 33.67
CA ILE A 230 -1.10 -9.57 34.47
C ILE A 230 -0.43 -8.75 35.58
N GLN A 231 0.07 -7.55 35.28
CA GLN A 231 0.68 -6.71 36.31
C GLN A 231 -0.32 -6.26 37.37
N MET A 232 -1.55 -5.91 36.99
CA MET A 232 -2.62 -5.60 37.94
C MET A 232 -3.01 -6.83 38.77
N ALA A 233 -3.17 -8.00 38.14
CA ALA A 233 -3.47 -9.25 38.82
C ALA A 233 -2.40 -9.61 39.86
N ARG A 234 -1.12 -9.39 39.53
CA ARG A 234 -0.02 -9.62 40.48
C ARG A 234 0.02 -8.55 41.56
N ALA A 235 -0.20 -7.29 41.23
CA ALA A 235 -0.36 -6.25 42.24
C ALA A 235 -1.48 -6.61 43.24
N ASP A 236 -2.61 -7.14 42.77
CA ASP A 236 -3.71 -7.59 43.62
C ASP A 236 -3.33 -8.79 44.50
N ASP A 237 -2.63 -9.78 43.93
CA ASP A 237 -2.15 -10.95 44.68
C ASP A 237 -1.21 -10.56 45.85
N TYR A 238 -0.46 -9.47 45.71
CA TYR A 238 0.45 -8.93 46.72
C TYR A 238 -0.10 -7.71 47.48
N GLY A 239 -1.37 -7.32 47.28
CA GLY A 239 -1.98 -6.17 47.96
C GLY A 239 -1.34 -4.80 47.64
N ILE A 240 -0.71 -4.65 46.47
CA ILE A 240 -0.07 -3.42 46.00
C ILE A 240 -1.07 -2.56 45.23
N ASN A 241 -1.29 -1.33 45.72
CA ASN A 241 -2.32 -0.44 45.17
C ASN A 241 -1.76 0.70 44.31
N LEU A 242 -0.45 0.96 44.36
CA LEU A 242 0.15 1.99 43.53
C LEU A 242 0.66 1.41 42.21
N VAL A 243 0.49 2.17 41.13
CA VAL A 243 1.02 1.83 39.80
C VAL A 243 1.72 3.02 39.17
N GLU A 244 2.95 2.82 38.70
CA GLU A 244 3.70 3.79 37.91
C GLU A 244 3.39 3.57 36.43
N VAL A 245 3.00 4.63 35.72
CA VAL A 245 2.83 4.62 34.26
C VAL A 245 4.16 5.00 33.62
N ASP A 246 4.61 4.25 32.62
CA ASP A 246 5.82 4.59 31.87
C ASP A 246 5.68 5.92 31.11
N SER A 247 6.78 6.40 30.53
CA SER A 247 6.80 7.65 29.77
C SER A 247 7.63 7.53 28.50
N HIS A 248 7.08 7.99 27.37
CA HIS A 248 7.78 8.01 26.09
C HIS A 248 7.37 9.24 25.24
N SER A 249 8.22 9.62 24.30
CA SER A 249 7.93 10.71 23.37
C SER A 249 6.92 10.28 22.28
N GLY A 250 6.15 11.22 21.75
CA GLY A 250 5.13 10.94 20.74
C GLY A 250 3.96 10.09 21.25
N ALA A 251 3.68 10.16 22.55
CA ALA A 251 2.47 9.62 23.17
C ALA A 251 1.23 10.27 22.58
N ARG A 252 0.10 9.55 22.61
CA ARG A 252 -1.19 10.15 22.20
C ARG A 252 -1.58 11.25 23.18
N PRO A 253 -2.29 12.31 22.75
CA PRO A 253 -2.58 13.46 23.62
C PRO A 253 -3.20 13.10 24.97
N LYS A 254 -4.17 12.17 25.01
CA LYS A 254 -4.78 11.72 26.28
C LYS A 254 -3.82 10.92 27.16
N CYS A 255 -3.01 10.05 26.57
CA CYS A 255 -1.99 9.28 27.29
C CYS A 255 -0.86 10.20 27.82
N ALA A 256 -0.49 11.24 27.08
CA ALA A 256 0.60 12.15 27.44
C ALA A 256 0.33 12.91 28.75
N ARG A 257 -0.94 13.13 29.09
CA ARG A 257 -1.36 13.69 30.39
C ARG A 257 -1.10 12.75 31.56
N ASP A 258 -1.18 11.44 31.33
CA ASP A 258 -1.16 10.43 32.40
C ASP A 258 0.23 9.77 32.55
N GLN A 259 1.03 9.78 31.50
CA GLN A 259 2.34 9.13 31.47
C GLN A 259 3.31 9.70 32.51
N GLY A 260 4.13 8.83 33.11
CA GLY A 260 5.11 9.19 34.14
C GLY A 260 4.52 9.56 35.50
N LYS A 261 3.23 9.32 35.74
CA LYS A 261 2.58 9.49 37.06
C LYS A 261 2.52 8.16 37.80
N ILE A 262 2.52 8.24 39.13
CA ILE A 262 2.19 7.12 40.02
C ILE A 262 0.76 7.33 40.47
N PHE A 263 -0.13 6.38 40.20
CA PHE A 263 -1.54 6.45 40.56
C PHE A 263 -1.86 5.49 41.70
N ASP A 264 -2.80 5.88 42.55
CA ASP A 264 -3.43 4.99 43.52
C ASP A 264 -4.70 4.35 42.94
N ARG A 265 -4.69 3.03 42.83
CA ARG A 265 -5.80 2.21 42.32
C ARG A 265 -7.00 2.17 43.26
N ASN A 266 -6.78 2.36 44.57
CA ASN A 266 -7.86 2.43 45.55
C ASN A 266 -8.56 3.80 45.56
N ASN A 267 -7.97 4.80 44.91
CA ASN A 267 -8.50 6.17 44.86
C ASN A 267 -8.72 6.77 46.26
N ALA A 268 -7.84 6.43 47.21
CA ALA A 268 -7.92 6.85 48.61
C ALA A 268 -6.70 7.69 49.04
N SER A 269 -5.61 7.68 48.27
CA SER A 269 -4.40 8.44 48.58
C SER A 269 -4.62 9.95 48.46
N GLU A 270 -4.08 10.70 49.43
CA GLU A 270 -3.91 12.16 49.35
C GLU A 270 -2.60 12.56 48.64
N LYS A 271 -1.63 11.63 48.57
CA LYS A 271 -0.30 11.86 47.99
C LYS A 271 -0.25 11.57 46.49
N TYR A 272 -0.95 10.53 46.04
CA TYR A 272 -0.94 10.09 44.65
C TYR A 272 -2.29 10.35 43.99
N PRO A 273 -2.32 10.78 42.71
CA PRO A 273 -3.58 10.92 41.96
C PRO A 273 -4.34 9.59 41.90
N HIS A 274 -5.67 9.69 41.89
CA HIS A 274 -6.57 8.55 41.83
C HIS A 274 -6.59 7.94 40.42
N TRP A 275 -6.50 6.62 40.31
CA TRP A 275 -6.50 5.91 39.03
C TRP A 275 -7.73 6.22 38.17
N ASN A 276 -8.90 6.40 38.79
CA ASN A 276 -10.14 6.76 38.12
C ASN A 276 -10.15 8.17 37.49
N THR A 277 -9.16 9.01 37.79
CA THR A 277 -8.96 10.33 37.13
C THR A 277 -8.08 10.25 35.90
N SER A 278 -7.44 9.10 35.66
CA SER A 278 -6.68 8.85 34.44
C SER A 278 -7.62 8.64 33.24
N SER A 279 -7.05 8.58 32.04
CA SER A 279 -7.79 8.20 30.83
C SER A 279 -7.98 6.69 30.66
N TYR A 280 -7.69 5.88 31.67
CA TYR A 280 -7.89 4.43 31.60
C TYR A 280 -9.37 4.09 31.36
N GLY A 281 -9.63 3.07 30.53
CA GLY A 281 -10.98 2.70 30.10
C GLY A 281 -11.50 3.49 28.89
N GLU A 282 -10.89 4.62 28.53
CA GLU A 282 -11.21 5.31 27.28
C GLU A 282 -10.50 4.64 26.08
N PRO A 283 -11.16 4.48 24.91
CA PRO A 283 -10.54 3.84 23.74
C PRO A 283 -9.22 4.47 23.28
N ASP A 284 -9.10 5.80 23.38
CA ASP A 284 -7.89 6.56 23.03
C ASP A 284 -7.02 6.98 24.24
N GLY A 285 -7.37 6.50 25.44
CA GLY A 285 -6.68 6.78 26.69
C GLY A 285 -5.56 5.80 27.03
N ILE A 286 -4.97 5.92 28.23
CA ILE A 286 -3.89 5.04 28.70
C ILE A 286 -4.34 3.58 28.69
N LEU A 287 -3.46 2.68 28.25
CA LEU A 287 -3.74 1.25 28.03
C LEU A 287 -4.87 0.93 27.02
N GLY A 288 -5.46 1.93 26.35
CA GLY A 288 -6.47 1.74 25.31
C GLY A 288 -5.90 1.28 23.95
N ILE A 289 -6.74 1.33 22.92
CA ILE A 289 -6.45 0.82 21.56
C ILE A 289 -5.22 1.51 20.98
N ASN A 290 -4.20 0.78 20.52
CA ASN A 290 -2.93 1.35 20.02
C ASN A 290 -2.15 2.21 21.05
N CYS A 291 -2.45 2.08 22.35
CA CYS A 291 -1.57 2.59 23.40
C CYS A 291 -0.22 1.87 23.35
N ARG A 292 0.80 2.53 23.87
CA ARG A 292 2.17 2.04 23.93
C ARG A 292 2.73 2.06 25.36
N HIS A 293 1.90 2.52 26.29
CA HIS A 293 2.25 2.65 27.68
C HIS A 293 2.08 1.32 28.39
N HIS A 294 2.96 1.10 29.35
CA HIS A 294 2.92 0.03 30.32
C HIS A 294 2.74 0.66 31.70
N ILE A 295 2.24 -0.16 32.60
CA ILE A 295 2.17 0.16 34.03
C ILE A 295 3.07 -0.79 34.78
N TYR A 296 3.51 -0.38 35.97
CA TYR A 296 4.32 -1.19 36.86
C TYR A 296 3.81 -1.08 38.30
N PRO A 297 3.66 -2.19 39.04
CA PRO A 297 3.38 -2.14 40.47
C PRO A 297 4.45 -1.31 41.18
N PHE A 298 4.01 -0.38 42.03
CA PHE A 298 4.89 0.54 42.74
C PHE A 298 4.75 0.36 44.25
N VAL A 299 5.87 0.19 44.95
CA VAL A 299 5.92 0.02 46.41
C VAL A 299 6.63 1.21 46.99
N GLU A 300 5.91 2.02 47.76
CA GLU A 300 6.48 3.23 48.35
C GLU A 300 7.64 2.91 49.32
N GLY A 301 8.72 3.67 49.21
CA GLY A 301 9.94 3.46 50.00
C GLY A 301 10.88 2.36 49.48
N VAL A 302 10.43 1.54 48.53
CA VAL A 302 11.23 0.47 47.90
C VAL A 302 11.46 0.74 46.41
N SER A 303 10.39 1.02 45.68
CA SER A 303 10.43 1.30 44.25
C SER A 303 11.11 2.63 43.97
N ILE A 304 12.05 2.61 43.02
CA ILE A 304 12.67 3.82 42.49
C ILE A 304 11.84 4.30 41.30
N ARG A 305 11.32 5.52 41.38
CA ARG A 305 10.62 6.15 40.26
C ARG A 305 11.54 6.31 39.06
N ARG A 306 11.15 5.76 37.90
CA ARG A 306 11.94 5.79 36.65
C ARG A 306 11.33 6.70 35.59
N HIS A 307 10.05 7.01 35.72
CA HIS A 307 9.29 7.71 34.69
C HIS A 307 8.75 9.05 35.20
N PHE A 308 8.74 10.02 34.29
CA PHE A 308 8.44 11.41 34.62
C PHE A 308 7.38 12.00 33.67
N PRO A 309 6.54 12.93 34.15
CA PRO A 309 5.50 13.54 33.33
C PRO A 309 6.07 14.27 32.11
N THR A 310 5.25 14.41 31.08
CA THR A 310 5.67 15.09 29.85
C THR A 310 5.84 16.58 30.09
N GLU A 311 7.08 17.08 29.96
CA GLU A 311 7.38 18.50 30.13
C GLU A 311 6.81 19.35 28.99
N ASN A 312 6.89 18.86 27.73
CA ASN A 312 6.47 19.60 26.55
C ASN A 312 5.43 18.84 25.72
N LEU A 313 4.15 19.03 26.05
CA LEU A 313 3.02 18.42 25.34
C LEU A 313 2.95 18.83 23.86
N LYS A 314 3.36 20.06 23.52
CA LYS A 314 3.35 20.54 22.12
C LYS A 314 4.37 19.77 21.26
N ALA A 315 5.57 19.56 21.79
CA ALA A 315 6.60 18.77 21.10
C ALA A 315 6.17 17.31 20.94
N ASN A 316 5.56 16.74 21.99
CA ASN A 316 4.98 15.39 21.95
C ASN A 316 3.93 15.24 20.83
N ASP A 317 2.96 16.16 20.77
CA ASP A 317 1.89 16.12 19.78
C ASP A 317 2.41 16.30 18.34
N LYS A 318 3.45 17.13 18.16
CA LYS A 318 4.13 17.29 16.87
C LYS A 318 4.75 15.97 16.42
N LEU A 319 5.50 15.30 17.28
CA LEU A 319 6.13 14.01 16.98
C LEU A 319 5.09 12.90 16.72
N TYR A 320 4.00 12.88 17.49
CA TYR A 320 2.89 11.95 17.28
C TYR A 320 2.30 12.12 15.87
N LYS A 321 2.00 13.36 15.45
CA LYS A 321 1.47 13.68 14.11
C LYS A 321 2.47 13.28 13.02
N GLN A 322 3.76 13.59 13.21
CA GLN A 322 4.81 13.22 12.26
C GLN A 322 4.90 11.70 12.03
N THR A 323 4.77 10.93 13.12
CA THR A 323 4.74 9.46 13.07
C THR A 323 3.50 8.94 12.34
N GLN A 324 2.34 9.59 12.46
CA GLN A 324 1.13 9.19 11.71
C GLN A 324 1.31 9.38 10.20
N VAL A 325 1.95 10.46 9.77
CA VAL A 325 2.26 10.70 8.35
C VAL A 325 3.25 9.65 7.84
N GLN A 326 4.31 9.33 8.58
CA GLN A 326 5.23 8.26 8.20
C GLN A 326 4.49 6.93 7.97
N ARG A 327 3.60 6.55 8.90
CA ARG A 327 2.79 5.32 8.76
C ARG A 327 1.89 5.31 7.53
N ALA A 328 1.39 6.47 7.11
CA ALA A 328 0.61 6.59 5.88
C ALA A 328 1.48 6.35 4.63
N LEU A 329 2.70 6.89 4.60
CA LEU A 329 3.66 6.67 3.52
C LEU A 329 4.15 5.21 3.48
N GLU A 330 4.40 4.59 4.65
CA GLU A 330 4.72 3.16 4.77
C GLU A 330 3.60 2.29 4.17
N ARG A 331 2.32 2.64 4.37
CA ARG A 331 1.17 1.95 3.75
C ARG A 331 1.14 2.12 2.24
N ASP A 332 1.41 3.32 1.74
CA ASP A 332 1.45 3.60 0.30
C ASP A 332 2.52 2.74 -0.40
N VAL A 333 3.70 2.57 0.21
CA VAL A 333 4.76 1.68 -0.32
C VAL A 333 4.28 0.23 -0.39
N ARG A 334 3.66 -0.30 0.67
CA ARG A 334 3.11 -1.67 0.67
C ARG A 334 2.05 -1.86 -0.41
N LYS A 335 1.08 -0.94 -0.51
CA LYS A 335 0.06 -0.98 -1.57
C LYS A 335 0.69 -1.00 -2.96
N GLN A 336 1.74 -0.23 -3.17
CA GLN A 336 2.40 -0.16 -4.47
C GLN A 336 3.21 -1.43 -4.80
N LYS A 337 3.85 -2.07 -3.81
CA LYS A 337 4.47 -3.39 -3.96
C LYS A 337 3.47 -4.47 -4.34
N ARG A 338 2.32 -4.49 -3.66
CA ARG A 338 1.21 -5.41 -3.97
C ARG A 338 0.67 -5.17 -5.39
N LEU A 339 0.57 -3.93 -5.83
CA LEU A 339 0.19 -3.60 -7.21
C LEU A 339 1.18 -4.16 -8.24
N CYS A 340 2.48 -4.07 -7.98
CA CYS A 340 3.50 -4.70 -8.84
C CYS A 340 3.26 -6.21 -8.94
N MET A 341 3.00 -6.90 -7.82
CA MET A 341 2.72 -8.34 -7.82
C MET A 341 1.47 -8.70 -8.62
N MET A 342 0.41 -7.89 -8.54
CA MET A 342 -0.82 -8.12 -9.32
C MET A 342 -0.59 -8.01 -10.82
N TYR A 343 0.17 -7.01 -11.27
CA TYR A 343 0.51 -6.88 -12.70
C TYR A 343 1.51 -7.93 -13.17
N ASP A 344 2.41 -8.35 -12.28
CA ASP A 344 3.31 -9.46 -12.54
C ASP A 344 2.54 -10.75 -12.76
N GLU A 345 1.59 -11.04 -11.86
CA GLU A 345 0.68 -12.17 -11.98
C GLU A 345 -0.10 -12.07 -13.29
N LEU A 346 -0.67 -10.92 -13.66
CA LEU A 346 -1.40 -10.77 -14.94
C LEU A 346 -0.54 -10.89 -16.21
N GLU A 347 0.80 -10.94 -16.08
CA GLU A 347 1.73 -10.84 -17.21
C GLU A 347 1.51 -9.56 -18.03
N ASP A 348 1.13 -8.46 -17.36
CA ASP A 348 0.96 -7.15 -17.97
C ASP A 348 2.23 -6.33 -17.81
N ALA A 349 3.14 -6.47 -18.78
CA ALA A 349 4.45 -5.82 -18.74
C ALA A 349 4.38 -4.29 -18.64
N GLU A 350 3.39 -3.65 -19.27
CA GLU A 350 3.23 -2.19 -19.21
C GLU A 350 2.68 -1.75 -17.85
N GLY A 351 1.65 -2.45 -17.34
CA GLY A 351 1.12 -2.22 -15.99
C GLY A 351 2.20 -2.40 -14.92
N PHE A 352 3.02 -3.45 -15.03
CA PHE A 352 4.13 -3.71 -14.13
C PHE A 352 5.18 -2.60 -14.15
N VAL A 353 5.55 -2.09 -15.34
CA VAL A 353 6.48 -0.97 -15.47
C VAL A 353 5.92 0.28 -14.79
N MET A 354 4.65 0.63 -15.06
CA MET A 354 4.02 1.81 -14.44
C MET A 354 3.93 1.68 -12.92
N ALA A 355 3.57 0.49 -12.41
CA ALA A 355 3.55 0.22 -10.99
C ALA A 355 4.95 0.31 -10.36
N SER A 356 6.00 -0.13 -11.07
CA SER A 356 7.39 -0.06 -10.63
C SER A 356 7.90 1.38 -10.53
N VAL A 357 7.51 2.25 -11.47
CA VAL A 357 7.80 3.69 -11.41
C VAL A 357 7.12 4.30 -10.18
N GLY A 358 5.82 4.03 -10.02
CA GLY A 358 5.07 4.49 -8.84
C GLY A 358 5.68 3.98 -7.52
N LEU A 359 6.22 2.75 -7.48
CA LEU A 359 6.89 2.21 -6.31
C LEU A 359 8.10 3.07 -5.94
N LYS A 360 8.94 3.40 -6.92
CA LYS A 360 10.12 4.24 -6.68
C LYS A 360 9.74 5.64 -6.19
N GLU A 361 8.67 6.23 -6.73
CA GLU A 361 8.15 7.52 -6.26
C GLU A 361 7.70 7.46 -4.80
N LYS A 362 6.94 6.43 -4.39
CA LYS A 362 6.49 6.26 -3.00
C LYS A 362 7.65 6.03 -2.04
N GLU A 363 8.62 5.21 -2.42
CA GLU A 363 9.83 4.97 -1.63
C GLU A 363 10.66 6.25 -1.44
N THR A 364 10.81 7.05 -2.50
CA THR A 364 11.53 8.33 -2.45
C THR A 364 10.79 9.31 -1.54
N LYS A 365 9.47 9.42 -1.69
CA LYS A 365 8.63 10.28 -0.83
C LYS A 365 8.74 9.91 0.64
N LEU A 366 8.77 8.61 0.97
CA LEU A 366 8.96 8.13 2.34
C LEU A 366 10.35 8.49 2.86
N THR A 367 11.41 8.25 2.08
CA THR A 367 12.78 8.62 2.46
C THR A 367 12.90 10.13 2.68
N ASP A 368 12.48 10.96 1.73
CA ASP A 368 12.55 12.41 1.85
C ASP A 368 11.78 12.93 3.08
N TYR A 369 10.64 12.32 3.39
CA TYR A 369 9.85 12.70 4.55
C TYR A 369 10.57 12.35 5.86
N VAL A 370 11.19 11.17 5.95
CA VAL A 370 11.96 10.75 7.12
C VAL A 370 13.21 11.61 7.28
N ASP A 371 13.98 11.83 6.22
CA ASP A 371 15.24 12.58 6.26
C ASP A 371 15.05 14.05 6.65
N LYS A 372 13.87 14.63 6.37
CA LYS A 372 13.49 16.00 6.79
C LYS A 372 13.11 16.11 8.28
N HIS A 373 13.02 15.01 9.02
CA HIS A 373 12.57 14.99 10.40
C HIS A 373 13.53 14.22 11.30
N GLU A 374 14.29 14.95 12.12
CA GLU A 374 15.34 14.45 13.02
C GLU A 374 14.92 13.25 13.90
N ASN A 375 13.68 13.25 14.39
CA ASN A 375 13.15 12.22 15.31
C ASN A 375 12.45 11.05 14.60
N LEU A 376 12.55 10.96 13.26
CA LEU A 376 11.99 9.85 12.49
C LEU A 376 13.11 8.96 11.92
N HIS A 377 12.81 7.68 11.82
CA HIS A 377 13.73 6.69 11.24
C HIS A 377 12.98 5.76 10.29
N ARG A 378 13.61 5.43 9.16
CA ARG A 378 13.01 4.55 8.15
C ARG A 378 12.99 3.11 8.67
N ARG A 379 11.83 2.47 8.55
CA ARG A 379 11.59 1.11 9.03
C ARG A 379 11.20 0.18 7.90
N LYS A 380 12.21 -0.50 7.35
CA LYS A 380 12.04 -1.39 6.20
C LYS A 380 11.22 -2.64 6.52
N ASP A 381 11.23 -3.09 7.78
CA ASP A 381 10.37 -4.16 8.31
C ASP A 381 8.90 -3.86 8.01
N ARG A 382 8.48 -2.60 8.22
CA ARG A 382 7.10 -2.19 7.96
C ARG A 382 6.76 -2.12 6.50
N GLU A 383 7.72 -1.97 5.60
CA GLU A 383 7.48 -1.85 4.17
C GLU A 383 7.37 -3.22 3.48
N GLN A 384 7.51 -4.34 4.21
CA GLN A 384 7.46 -5.68 3.65
C GLN A 384 6.04 -6.07 3.23
N VAL A 385 5.97 -6.92 2.21
CA VAL A 385 4.76 -7.47 1.58
C VAL A 385 5.12 -8.92 1.25
N VAL A 386 4.32 -9.88 1.69
CA VAL A 386 4.60 -11.29 1.43
C VAL A 386 4.49 -11.57 -0.06
N GLY A 387 5.43 -12.34 -0.59
CA GLY A 387 5.55 -12.58 -2.03
C GLY A 387 6.23 -11.45 -2.80
N PHE A 388 6.45 -10.25 -2.24
CA PHE A 388 7.33 -9.24 -2.85
C PHE A 388 8.79 -9.56 -2.51
N ASP A 389 9.31 -10.62 -3.12
CA ASP A 389 10.63 -11.16 -2.84
C ASP A 389 11.77 -10.39 -3.56
N LYS A 390 12.99 -10.93 -3.46
CA LYS A 390 14.17 -10.36 -4.12
C LYS A 390 14.05 -10.36 -5.64
N GLU A 391 13.36 -11.34 -6.22
CA GLU A 391 13.21 -11.45 -7.67
C GLU A 391 12.28 -10.37 -8.20
N ILE A 392 11.08 -10.24 -7.63
CA ILE A 392 10.12 -9.21 -8.03
C ILE A 392 10.68 -7.82 -7.73
N SER A 393 11.36 -7.62 -6.60
CA SER A 393 12.04 -6.37 -6.28
C SER A 393 13.11 -5.99 -7.31
N ALA A 394 13.95 -6.95 -7.73
CA ALA A 394 14.95 -6.73 -8.76
C ALA A 394 14.31 -6.44 -10.13
N LYS A 395 13.23 -7.15 -10.48
CA LYS A 395 12.44 -6.93 -11.70
C LYS A 395 11.84 -5.52 -11.72
N ALA A 396 11.24 -5.07 -10.63
CA ALA A 396 10.67 -3.73 -10.49
C ALA A 396 11.74 -2.65 -10.61
N THR A 397 12.88 -2.83 -9.93
CA THR A 397 14.01 -1.90 -10.01
C THR A 397 14.54 -1.78 -11.44
N LYS A 398 14.71 -2.90 -12.14
CA LYS A 398 15.17 -2.95 -13.53
C LYS A 398 14.16 -2.29 -14.47
N ALA A 399 12.86 -2.57 -14.28
CA ALA A 399 11.77 -1.98 -15.06
C ALA A 399 11.76 -0.45 -14.92
N ASN A 400 11.86 0.06 -13.69
CA ASN A 400 11.94 1.49 -13.43
C ASN A 400 13.21 2.11 -14.05
N LYS A 401 14.39 1.51 -13.88
CA LYS A 401 15.64 2.02 -14.47
C LYS A 401 15.56 2.11 -16.00
N LYS A 402 15.01 1.07 -16.65
CA LYS A 402 14.81 1.06 -18.10
C LYS A 402 13.79 2.13 -18.53
N HIS A 403 12.73 2.33 -17.75
CA HIS A 403 11.74 3.37 -18.02
C HIS A 403 12.36 4.77 -17.93
N VAL A 404 13.10 5.06 -16.87
CA VAL A 404 13.79 6.35 -16.69
C VAL A 404 14.79 6.59 -17.81
N GLU A 405 15.64 5.60 -18.14
CA GLU A 405 16.62 5.76 -19.23
C GLU A 405 15.94 5.94 -20.60
N LYS A 406 14.81 5.27 -20.84
CA LYS A 406 14.04 5.41 -22.09
C LYS A 406 13.61 6.87 -22.34
N TYR A 407 13.37 7.67 -21.30
CA TYR A 407 12.91 9.06 -21.40
C TYR A 407 13.94 10.08 -20.87
N SER A 408 15.20 9.69 -20.69
CA SER A 408 16.25 10.57 -20.17
C SER A 408 16.91 11.44 -21.25
N ARG A 409 16.88 11.00 -22.51
CA ARG A 409 17.45 11.66 -23.68
C ARG A 409 16.97 10.98 -24.96
N TYR A 410 17.25 11.57 -26.12
CA TYR A 410 17.13 10.85 -27.39
C TYR A 410 18.21 9.78 -27.50
N HIS A 411 17.81 8.60 -27.97
CA HIS A 411 18.69 7.47 -28.20
C HIS A 411 18.85 7.23 -29.70
N TYR A 412 20.02 6.75 -30.12
CA TYR A 412 20.33 6.52 -31.53
C TYR A 412 20.85 5.10 -31.75
N ASN A 413 20.47 4.48 -32.87
CA ASN A 413 20.98 3.17 -33.27
C ASN A 413 22.41 3.29 -33.85
N LYS A 414 23.04 2.16 -34.21
CA LYS A 414 24.40 2.14 -34.77
C LYS A 414 24.53 2.90 -36.10
N SER A 415 23.45 2.98 -36.88
CA SER A 415 23.38 3.71 -38.14
C SER A 415 23.18 5.22 -37.93
N GLY A 416 22.95 5.67 -36.69
CA GLY A 416 22.70 7.05 -36.34
C GLY A 416 21.23 7.47 -36.42
N ASN A 417 20.29 6.52 -36.59
CA ASN A 417 18.86 6.84 -36.57
C ASN A 417 18.36 7.02 -35.14
N ILE A 418 17.48 8.00 -34.95
CA ILE A 418 16.80 8.19 -33.66
C ILE A 418 15.88 6.99 -33.38
N ILE A 419 15.99 6.44 -32.17
CA ILE A 419 15.21 5.27 -31.73
C ILE A 419 13.87 5.76 -31.19
N ALA A 420 12.77 5.20 -31.71
CA ALA A 420 11.45 5.43 -31.15
C ALA A 420 11.37 4.94 -29.70
N THR A 421 10.93 5.82 -28.80
CA THR A 421 10.56 5.42 -27.45
C THR A 421 9.27 4.62 -27.51
N ASP A 422 8.27 5.09 -28.26
CA ASP A 422 6.94 4.51 -28.27
C ASP A 422 6.51 4.20 -29.71
N ASP A 423 6.51 2.90 -30.03
CA ASP A 423 6.01 2.40 -31.31
C ASP A 423 4.48 2.31 -31.26
N TRP A 424 3.82 3.25 -31.93
CA TRP A 424 2.38 3.30 -32.08
C TRP A 424 1.94 2.92 -33.50
N LYS A 425 2.81 2.30 -34.29
CA LYS A 425 2.51 1.89 -35.68
C LYS A 425 1.40 0.84 -35.77
N LYS A 426 1.25 0.02 -34.73
CA LYS A 426 0.18 -0.98 -34.62
C LYS A 426 -1.13 -0.42 -34.08
N LYS A 427 -1.17 0.84 -33.65
CA LYS A 427 -2.41 1.49 -33.21
C LYS A 427 -3.12 2.00 -34.45
N GLU A 428 -4.35 1.54 -34.69
CA GLU A 428 -5.05 1.78 -35.95
C GLU A 428 -5.22 3.28 -36.27
N ARG A 429 -5.51 4.15 -35.28
CA ARG A 429 -5.34 5.63 -35.38
C ARG A 429 -5.05 6.26 -34.02
N VAL A 430 -4.13 7.24 -33.98
CA VAL A 430 -3.60 7.82 -32.73
C VAL A 430 -3.62 9.34 -32.76
N SER A 431 -4.28 9.95 -31.77
CA SER A 431 -4.14 11.40 -31.53
C SER A 431 -2.83 11.66 -30.81
N ILE A 432 -1.88 12.28 -31.50
CA ILE A 432 -0.60 12.66 -30.90
C ILE A 432 -0.83 13.83 -29.92
N PRO A 433 -0.53 13.66 -28.63
CA PRO A 433 -0.78 14.71 -27.64
C PRO A 433 0.22 15.86 -27.81
N LYS A 434 -0.20 17.10 -27.52
CA LYS A 434 0.72 18.26 -27.58
C LYS A 434 1.80 18.19 -26.50
N LYS A 435 1.47 17.60 -25.34
CA LYS A 435 2.40 17.31 -24.25
C LYS A 435 2.40 15.82 -23.93
N TYR A 436 3.57 15.26 -23.72
CA TYR A 436 3.75 13.85 -23.36
C TYR A 436 4.96 13.72 -22.41
N LYS A 437 5.71 12.62 -22.53
CA LYS A 437 6.90 12.35 -21.72
C LYS A 437 8.11 13.11 -22.28
N PRO A 438 9.01 13.59 -21.41
CA PRO A 438 10.30 14.13 -21.84
C PRO A 438 11.02 13.22 -22.82
N TYR A 439 11.65 13.82 -23.84
CA TYR A 439 12.46 13.12 -24.84
C TYR A 439 11.75 11.98 -25.59
N ALA A 440 10.42 11.91 -25.52
CA ALA A 440 9.68 10.87 -26.20
C ALA A 440 9.82 11.01 -27.73
N VAL A 441 9.87 9.87 -28.39
CA VAL A 441 9.90 9.73 -29.84
C VAL A 441 8.83 8.71 -30.21
N ILE A 442 7.73 9.21 -30.77
CA ILE A 442 6.56 8.41 -31.11
C ILE A 442 6.58 8.13 -32.61
N GLU A 443 6.47 6.86 -32.99
CA GLU A 443 6.25 6.47 -34.38
C GLU A 443 4.80 6.07 -34.62
N THR A 444 4.22 6.60 -35.69
CA THR A 444 2.86 6.28 -36.13
C THR A 444 2.84 5.98 -37.61
N ILE A 445 1.88 5.16 -38.03
CA ILE A 445 1.60 4.94 -39.44
C ILE A 445 0.41 5.80 -39.86
N GLU A 446 0.50 6.39 -41.04
CA GLU A 446 -0.60 7.06 -41.71
C GLU A 446 -0.77 6.49 -43.12
N ASN A 447 -2.00 6.10 -43.49
CA ASN A 447 -2.30 5.63 -44.84
C ASN A 447 -3.12 6.68 -45.59
N LYS A 448 -2.62 7.21 -46.71
CA LYS A 448 -3.32 8.17 -47.57
C LYS A 448 -3.28 7.70 -49.03
N LYS A 449 -4.45 7.61 -49.67
CA LYS A 449 -4.63 7.19 -51.07
C LYS A 449 -3.84 5.92 -51.45
N GLY A 450 -3.78 4.94 -50.55
CA GLY A 450 -3.08 3.67 -50.79
C GLY A 450 -1.56 3.70 -50.52
N THR A 451 -0.98 4.86 -50.16
CA THR A 451 0.41 4.98 -49.73
C THR A 451 0.49 5.03 -48.20
N GLN A 452 1.42 4.27 -47.64
CA GLN A 452 1.71 4.23 -46.22
C GLN A 452 2.89 5.17 -45.91
N TYR A 453 2.72 6.04 -44.91
CA TYR A 453 3.72 6.97 -44.41
C TYR A 453 4.04 6.64 -42.96
N THR A 454 5.32 6.67 -42.61
CA THR A 454 5.76 6.56 -41.21
C THR A 454 6.09 7.95 -40.72
N ASN A 455 5.37 8.38 -39.69
CA ASN A 455 5.55 9.70 -39.08
C ASN A 455 6.22 9.55 -37.72
N ARG A 456 7.17 10.43 -37.41
CA ARG A 456 7.87 10.45 -36.12
C ARG A 456 7.67 11.77 -35.40
N THR A 457 7.04 11.74 -34.24
CA THR A 457 6.86 12.91 -33.36
C THR A 457 7.91 12.90 -32.26
N ILE A 458 8.60 14.02 -32.08
CA ILE A 458 9.71 14.19 -31.13
C ILE A 458 9.32 15.24 -30.08
N TYR A 459 9.47 14.91 -28.80
CA TYR A 459 9.19 15.78 -27.66
C TYR A 459 10.48 16.25 -26.98
N ASP A 460 10.50 17.50 -26.51
CA ASP A 460 11.63 18.06 -25.79
C ASP A 460 11.79 17.53 -24.35
N GLU A 461 12.78 18.05 -23.62
CA GLU A 461 13.07 17.72 -22.23
C GLU A 461 11.95 18.05 -21.24
N ASN A 462 11.02 18.93 -21.63
CA ASN A 462 9.86 19.32 -20.84
C ASN A 462 8.60 18.54 -21.27
N GLY A 463 8.75 17.56 -22.17
CA GLY A 463 7.66 16.77 -22.73
C GLY A 463 6.74 17.58 -23.64
N ARG A 464 7.20 18.68 -24.24
CA ARG A 464 6.43 19.46 -25.22
C ARG A 464 6.76 18.97 -26.62
N MET A 465 5.74 18.84 -27.48
CA MET A 465 5.95 18.48 -28.88
C MET A 465 6.89 19.49 -29.53
N LYS A 466 8.08 19.02 -29.94
CA LYS A 466 9.13 19.86 -30.52
C LYS A 466 9.08 19.81 -32.04
N LYS A 467 8.95 18.61 -32.60
CA LYS A 467 9.08 18.37 -34.04
C LYS A 467 8.27 17.17 -34.49
N GLN A 468 7.80 17.20 -35.73
CA GLN A 468 7.31 16.02 -36.44
C GLN A 468 8.05 15.84 -37.74
N ILE A 469 8.46 14.60 -38.02
CA ILE A 469 9.09 14.18 -39.27
C ILE A 469 8.08 13.35 -40.05
N HIS A 470 7.89 13.68 -41.31
CA HIS A 470 6.98 13.01 -42.22
C HIS A 470 7.75 12.37 -43.36
N SER A 471 7.49 11.08 -43.62
CA SER A 471 8.20 10.32 -44.67
C SER A 471 7.77 10.64 -46.10
N GLY A 472 6.81 11.53 -46.29
CA GLY A 472 6.37 11.93 -47.62
C GLY A 472 5.29 13.01 -47.62
N ASN A 473 4.70 13.25 -48.79
CA ASN A 473 3.79 14.38 -49.04
C ASN A 473 2.33 14.21 -48.56
N HIS A 474 1.96 13.14 -47.85
CA HIS A 474 0.56 12.86 -47.46
C HIS A 474 -0.47 12.93 -48.60
N ALA A 475 -0.09 12.48 -49.79
CA ALA A 475 -0.88 12.58 -51.02
C ALA A 475 -1.20 14.02 -51.48
N ASN A 476 -0.39 14.99 -51.05
CA ASN A 476 -0.49 16.41 -51.41
C ASN A 476 0.87 16.99 -51.86
N PRO A 477 1.46 16.50 -52.96
CA PRO A 477 2.80 16.88 -53.44
C PRO A 477 2.99 18.39 -53.66
N LYS A 478 1.92 19.11 -54.04
CA LYS A 478 2.00 20.57 -54.27
C LYS A 478 2.26 21.37 -53.00
N GLN A 479 1.76 20.90 -51.85
CA GLN A 479 1.96 21.55 -50.56
C GLN A 479 3.23 21.07 -49.84
N HIS A 480 3.81 19.97 -50.31
CA HIS A 480 5.05 19.40 -49.76
C HIS A 480 6.09 19.17 -50.87
N PRO A 481 6.59 20.24 -51.52
CA PRO A 481 7.60 20.16 -52.58
C PRO A 481 9.01 19.98 -51.98
N TYR A 482 9.16 19.04 -51.04
CA TYR A 482 10.36 18.81 -50.25
C TYR A 482 10.96 17.45 -50.58
N GLY A 483 12.28 17.36 -50.56
CA GLY A 483 12.99 16.11 -50.79
C GLY A 483 12.63 15.38 -52.09
N SER A 484 12.80 14.06 -52.09
CA SER A 484 12.49 13.23 -53.27
C SER A 484 11.05 12.71 -53.26
N ASN A 485 10.47 12.49 -52.07
CA ASN A 485 9.16 11.87 -51.87
C ASN A 485 8.15 12.81 -51.18
N GLY A 486 8.54 14.06 -50.91
CA GLY A 486 7.74 15.02 -50.13
C GLY A 486 8.05 15.03 -48.65
N GLU A 487 9.15 14.40 -48.21
CA GLU A 487 9.54 14.33 -46.81
C GLU A 487 9.86 15.71 -46.22
N HIS A 488 9.35 16.00 -45.04
CA HIS A 488 9.45 17.32 -44.43
C HIS A 488 9.33 17.27 -42.90
N ALA A 489 9.65 18.39 -42.26
CA ALA A 489 9.46 18.59 -40.83
C ALA A 489 8.37 19.63 -40.54
N HIS A 490 7.66 19.43 -39.42
CA HIS A 490 6.97 20.50 -38.71
C HIS A 490 7.70 20.82 -37.41
N ASP A 491 8.16 22.06 -37.26
CA ASP A 491 8.66 22.58 -35.99
C ASP A 491 7.54 23.31 -35.25
N TYR A 492 7.49 23.11 -33.93
CA TYR A 492 6.45 23.66 -33.07
C TYR A 492 7.03 24.66 -32.08
N GLU A 493 6.51 25.89 -32.11
CA GLU A 493 6.91 26.96 -31.18
C GLU A 493 5.87 27.09 -30.06
N TRP A 494 6.35 27.22 -28.83
CA TRP A 494 5.52 27.26 -27.63
C TRP A 494 5.65 28.59 -26.91
N GLU A 495 4.50 29.15 -26.51
CA GLU A 495 4.42 30.32 -25.65
C GLU A 495 3.33 30.10 -24.60
N ASN A 496 3.58 30.45 -23.34
CA ASN A 496 2.62 30.31 -22.24
C ASN A 496 1.93 28.93 -22.13
N GLY A 497 2.62 27.87 -22.54
CA GLY A 497 2.12 26.50 -22.46
C GLY A 497 1.15 26.10 -23.58
N ALA A 498 1.03 26.91 -24.64
CA ALA A 498 0.31 26.60 -25.87
C ALA A 498 1.26 26.64 -27.09
N ILE A 499 0.88 25.95 -28.16
CA ILE A 499 1.56 26.03 -29.45
C ILE A 499 1.07 27.30 -30.14
N VAL A 500 1.97 28.22 -30.45
CA VAL A 500 1.66 29.50 -31.13
C VAL A 500 1.97 29.46 -32.61
N ASN A 501 2.87 28.56 -33.03
CA ASN A 501 3.28 28.45 -34.42
C ASN A 501 3.61 26.99 -34.80
N ARG A 502 3.39 26.67 -36.07
CA ARG A 502 3.78 25.40 -36.71
C ARG A 502 4.43 25.72 -38.05
N ILE A 503 5.75 25.54 -38.13
CA ILE A 503 6.53 25.88 -39.31
C ILE A 503 6.77 24.60 -40.11
N THR A 504 6.39 24.60 -41.38
CA THR A 504 6.66 23.49 -42.32
C THR A 504 7.91 23.79 -43.12
N ARG A 505 8.86 22.86 -43.17
CA ARG A 505 10.11 23.06 -43.90
C ARG A 505 10.76 21.75 -44.35
N GLU A 506 11.75 21.91 -45.25
CA GLU A 506 12.66 20.87 -45.69
C GLU A 506 13.47 20.26 -44.53
N LEU A 507 13.82 18.97 -44.65
CA LEU A 507 14.69 18.27 -43.70
C LEU A 507 16.15 18.65 -43.94
N ASN A 508 16.86 19.03 -42.88
CA ASN A 508 18.30 19.27 -42.95
C ASN A 508 19.11 17.96 -42.99
N THR A 509 20.42 18.05 -43.29
CA THR A 509 21.30 16.88 -43.44
C THR A 509 21.32 15.98 -42.20
N THR A 510 21.30 16.58 -41.00
CA THR A 510 21.29 15.83 -39.74
C THR A 510 19.96 15.09 -39.57
N GLU A 511 18.83 15.76 -39.78
CA GLU A 511 17.50 15.15 -39.66
C GLU A 511 17.31 14.02 -40.67
N ARG A 512 17.80 14.19 -41.90
CA ARG A 512 17.78 13.12 -42.91
C ARG A 512 18.57 11.90 -42.45
N LYS A 513 19.74 12.11 -41.85
CA LYS A 513 20.55 11.01 -41.28
C LYS A 513 19.85 10.36 -40.09
N GLU A 514 19.32 11.16 -39.17
CA GLU A 514 18.64 10.67 -37.96
C GLU A 514 17.34 9.93 -38.27
N ASN A 515 16.72 10.19 -39.42
CA ASN A 515 15.42 9.61 -39.79
C ASN A 515 15.48 8.73 -41.04
N SER A 516 16.67 8.36 -41.52
CA SER A 516 16.84 7.59 -42.76
C SER A 516 16.19 6.20 -42.75
N ASP A 517 15.73 5.73 -41.60
CA ASP A 517 15.02 4.47 -41.43
C ASP A 517 13.52 4.58 -41.73
N ILE A 518 12.96 5.80 -41.74
CA ILE A 518 11.56 6.08 -42.05
C ILE A 518 11.36 6.87 -43.35
N LEU A 519 12.42 7.50 -43.87
CA LEU A 519 12.46 8.22 -45.15
C LEU A 519 12.79 7.25 -46.29
#